data_AF-A0A0D2BNZ4-F1
#
_entry.id   AF-A0A0D2BNZ4-F1
#
_cell.length_a   1.000
_cell.length_b   1.000
_cell.length_c   1.000
_cell.angle_alpha   90.00
_cell.angle_beta   90.00
_cell.angle_gamma   90.00
#
_symmetry.space_group_name_H-M   'P 1'
#
loop_
_entity.id
_entity.type
_entity.pdbx_description
1 polymer ?
#
loop_
_entity_poly.entity_id
_entity_poly.type
_entity_poly.pdbx_seq_one_letter_code
_entity_poly.pdbx_strand_id
1 'polypeptide(L)'
;MAIYGLFLAGSNFFAPIIAGFIANSQGWQWALYWAAIFNGVGFVYCFFLMEETNYSRKSLAGEESMKQSGTQTPIAEMNEKNTSQSPDEKTVSQAPGPTTEEGLGIVSLPKKTYMQKLKLFQPGAFSKKNEIPGMMLRPLLYAVQLAVVAYSGFSYGSNLVWFNVLNGTASLILSGAPCNFSSSMVGLSYVSPLIGVFLGAAYTGKFGDWFIVNFARRKGGIMVSEHRLWLFSASLVLIPFGLLLWGIGAYHHVHWFGLVFVMCIIALTNTIGLQLSVSYCIDSYRDLAGETIITVILIRNTMSFAIGYGLTPWVTNMGYQNAFITAAFAGLAQVLTFMFFVKYGKGFRVKSTERYLRFAKEIPGAGLTH
;
A
#
# COMPACT_ATOMS: atom_id res chain seq x y z
N MET A 1 1.63 -7.84 5.28
CA MET A 1 2.15 -6.50 4.92
C MET A 1 3.67 -6.41 4.82
N ALA A 2 4.44 -7.02 5.73
CA ALA A 2 5.91 -6.94 5.70
C ALA A 2 6.55 -7.41 4.38
N ILE A 3 6.09 -8.54 3.82
CA ILE A 3 6.59 -9.08 2.54
C ILE A 3 6.27 -8.11 1.39
N TYR A 4 5.05 -7.58 1.34
CA TYR A 4 4.66 -6.57 0.37
C TYR A 4 5.55 -5.32 0.45
N GLY A 5 5.78 -4.81 1.67
CA GLY A 5 6.65 -3.66 1.89
C GLY A 5 8.12 -3.94 1.56
N LEU A 6 8.60 -5.17 1.78
CA LEU A 6 9.95 -5.61 1.42
C LEU A 6 10.16 -5.58 -0.09
N PHE A 7 9.24 -6.16 -0.87
CA PHE A 7 9.35 -6.13 -2.33
C PHE A 7 9.16 -4.72 -2.89
N LEU A 8 8.21 -3.95 -2.34
CA LEU A 8 7.93 -2.59 -2.80
C LEU A 8 9.12 -1.65 -2.52
N ALA A 9 9.71 -1.68 -1.33
CA ALA A 9 10.86 -0.85 -1.01
C ALA A 9 12.17 -1.42 -1.58
N GLY A 10 12.35 -2.74 -1.55
CA GLY A 10 13.56 -3.42 -1.99
C GLY A 10 13.81 -3.28 -3.49
N SER A 11 12.75 -3.35 -4.31
CA SER A 11 12.87 -3.15 -5.77
C SER A 11 13.43 -1.76 -6.11
N ASN A 12 13.03 -0.72 -5.38
CA ASN A 12 13.50 0.65 -5.61
C ASN A 12 15.01 0.84 -5.36
N PHE A 13 15.60 0.10 -4.42
CA PHE A 13 17.04 0.14 -4.16
C PHE A 13 17.83 -0.91 -4.93
N PHE A 14 17.16 -1.94 -5.45
CA PHE A 14 17.79 -2.94 -6.31
C PHE A 14 18.08 -2.40 -7.71
N ALA A 15 17.18 -1.59 -8.27
CA ALA A 15 17.32 -1.05 -9.63
C ALA A 15 18.61 -0.24 -9.85
N PRO A 16 19.04 0.66 -8.94
CA PRO A 16 20.30 1.40 -9.08
C PRO A 16 21.55 0.52 -9.13
N ILE A 17 21.53 -0.67 -8.52
CA ILE A 17 22.66 -1.61 -8.56
C ILE A 17 22.88 -2.05 -10.00
N ILE A 18 21.84 -2.56 -10.66
CA ILE A 18 21.89 -3.00 -12.05
C ILE A 18 22.22 -1.82 -12.96
N ALA A 19 21.55 -0.68 -12.75
CA ALA A 19 21.76 0.52 -13.56
C ALA A 19 23.21 1.03 -13.49
N GLY A 20 23.88 0.93 -12.34
CA GLY A 20 25.28 1.34 -12.18
C GLY A 20 26.25 0.53 -13.04
N PHE A 21 26.06 -0.80 -13.13
CA PHE A 21 26.88 -1.66 -13.99
C PHE A 21 26.61 -1.44 -15.48
N ILE A 22 25.35 -1.26 -15.87
CA ILE A 22 24.98 -0.95 -17.25
C ILE A 22 25.57 0.41 -17.65
N ALA A 23 25.42 1.43 -16.80
CA ALA A 23 25.95 2.77 -17.06
C ALA A 23 27.47 2.78 -17.26
N ASN A 24 28.20 1.97 -16.47
CA ASN A 24 29.66 1.89 -16.58
C ASN A 24 30.16 1.14 -17.83
N SER A 25 29.38 0.20 -18.36
CA SER A 25 29.80 -0.67 -19.48
C SER A 25 29.25 -0.24 -20.84
N GLN A 26 27.99 0.22 -20.88
CA GLN A 26 27.26 0.54 -22.10
C GLN A 26 26.87 2.03 -22.18
N GLY A 27 27.09 2.81 -21.12
CA GLY A 27 26.66 4.20 -21.01
C GLY A 27 25.29 4.36 -20.35
N TRP A 28 25.00 5.55 -19.86
CA TRP A 28 23.80 5.81 -19.04
C TRP A 28 22.49 5.67 -19.82
N GLN A 29 22.50 5.89 -21.14
CA GLN A 29 21.31 5.78 -21.99
C GLN A 29 20.80 4.33 -22.06
N TRP A 30 21.71 3.35 -22.03
CA TRP A 30 21.34 1.94 -22.09
C TRP A 30 20.58 1.46 -20.87
N ALA A 31 20.75 2.10 -19.71
CA ALA A 31 19.91 1.83 -18.54
C ALA A 31 18.42 2.10 -18.85
N LEU A 32 18.12 3.14 -19.64
CA LEU A 32 16.75 3.47 -20.06
C LEU A 32 16.23 2.50 -21.13
N TYR A 33 17.09 2.08 -22.08
CA TYR A 33 16.70 1.09 -23.10
C TYR A 33 16.38 -0.27 -22.48
N TRP A 34 17.18 -0.76 -21.52
CA TRP A 34 16.88 -1.99 -20.80
C TRP A 34 15.55 -1.89 -20.04
N ALA A 35 15.29 -0.76 -19.37
CA ALA A 35 14.01 -0.53 -18.72
C ALA A 35 12.83 -0.58 -19.71
N ALA A 36 12.98 0.02 -20.90
CA ALA A 36 11.97 -0.04 -21.95
C ALA A 36 11.75 -1.46 -22.49
N ILE A 37 12.80 -2.24 -22.69
CA ILE A 37 12.72 -3.64 -23.12
C ILE A 37 11.96 -4.47 -22.09
N PHE A 38 12.32 -4.39 -20.81
CA PHE A 38 11.62 -5.13 -19.75
C PHE A 38 10.15 -4.72 -19.64
N ASN A 39 9.84 -3.44 -19.80
CA ASN A 39 8.46 -2.97 -19.82
C ASN A 39 7.69 -3.51 -21.05
N GLY A 40 8.33 -3.58 -22.21
CA GLY A 40 7.76 -4.19 -23.42
C GLY A 40 7.49 -5.69 -23.26
N VAL A 41 8.43 -6.44 -22.68
CA VAL A 41 8.24 -7.86 -22.37
C VAL A 41 7.11 -8.04 -21.35
N GLY A 42 7.05 -7.20 -20.31
CA GLY A 42 5.97 -7.20 -19.33
C GLY A 42 4.61 -6.90 -19.95
N PHE A 43 4.54 -5.96 -20.89
CA PHE A 43 3.33 -5.66 -21.65
C PHE A 43 2.85 -6.88 -22.45
N VAL A 44 3.75 -7.53 -23.20
CA VAL A 44 3.44 -8.76 -23.95
C VAL A 44 2.96 -9.87 -23.00
N TYR A 45 3.65 -10.07 -21.88
CA TYR A 45 3.26 -11.04 -20.86
C TYR A 45 1.84 -10.77 -20.32
N CYS A 46 1.57 -9.54 -19.87
CA CYS A 46 0.26 -9.18 -19.35
C CYS A 46 -0.83 -9.33 -20.42
N PHE A 47 -0.54 -8.96 -21.66
CA PHE A 47 -1.52 -9.06 -22.75
C PHE A 47 -1.92 -10.50 -23.07
N PHE A 48 -0.97 -11.45 -23.07
CA PHE A 48 -1.23 -12.84 -23.46
C PHE A 48 -1.56 -13.78 -22.29
N LEU A 49 -0.99 -13.55 -21.11
CA LEU A 49 -1.04 -14.50 -19.98
C LEU A 49 -1.91 -14.02 -18.81
N MET A 50 -2.19 -12.72 -18.68
CA MET A 50 -3.04 -12.22 -17.60
C MET A 50 -4.51 -12.36 -17.96
N GLU A 51 -5.26 -13.07 -17.13
CA GLU A 51 -6.71 -13.17 -17.30
C GLU A 51 -7.41 -11.91 -16.74
N GLU A 52 -8.38 -11.40 -17.47
CA GLU A 52 -9.29 -10.33 -17.01
C GLU A 52 -10.00 -10.77 -15.71
N THR A 53 -9.73 -10.07 -14.60
CA THR A 53 -10.32 -10.35 -13.29
C THR A 53 -11.66 -9.65 -13.05
N ASN A 54 -12.18 -8.91 -14.03
CA ASN A 54 -13.43 -8.17 -13.91
C ASN A 54 -14.64 -9.11 -13.93
N TYR A 55 -14.94 -9.71 -12.77
CA TYR A 55 -16.08 -10.59 -12.56
C TYR A 55 -17.21 -9.84 -11.85
N SER A 56 -18.35 -9.68 -12.52
CA SER A 56 -19.56 -9.13 -11.92
C SER A 56 -20.35 -10.26 -11.26
N ARG A 57 -20.21 -10.42 -9.93
CA ARG A 57 -21.12 -11.24 -9.15
C ARG A 57 -22.48 -10.54 -9.10
N LYS A 58 -23.48 -11.08 -9.80
CA LYS A 58 -24.87 -10.77 -9.45
C LYS A 58 -25.12 -11.38 -8.08
N SER A 59 -25.17 -10.55 -7.04
CA SER A 59 -25.63 -10.99 -5.72
C SER A 59 -27.13 -11.24 -5.81
N LEU A 60 -27.55 -12.50 -5.75
CA LEU A 60 -28.96 -12.89 -5.61
C LEU A 60 -29.51 -12.59 -4.20
N ALA A 61 -28.68 -12.13 -3.26
CA ALA A 61 -29.04 -12.04 -1.84
C ALA A 61 -29.83 -10.78 -1.46
N GLY A 62 -30.41 -10.02 -2.40
CA GLY A 62 -31.04 -8.73 -2.11
C GLY A 62 -32.33 -8.40 -2.87
N GLU A 63 -32.78 -9.22 -3.82
CA GLU A 63 -33.98 -8.92 -4.63
C GLU A 63 -35.27 -9.59 -4.14
N GLU A 64 -35.24 -10.42 -3.09
CA GLU A 64 -36.45 -11.06 -2.55
C GLU A 64 -37.18 -10.26 -1.45
N SER A 65 -36.57 -9.22 -0.84
CA SER A 65 -37.21 -8.50 0.27
C SER A 65 -38.17 -7.35 -0.12
N MET A 66 -38.55 -7.20 -1.40
CA MET A 66 -39.48 -6.13 -1.80
C MET A 66 -40.64 -6.54 -2.71
N LYS A 67 -40.92 -7.83 -2.91
CA LYS A 67 -42.11 -8.29 -3.64
C LYS A 67 -42.73 -9.56 -3.05
N GLN A 68 -43.44 -9.41 -1.93
CA GLN A 68 -44.74 -10.09 -1.71
C GLN A 68 -45.39 -9.53 -0.44
N SER A 69 -46.11 -8.43 -0.62
CA SER A 69 -47.22 -8.08 0.24
C SER A 69 -48.45 -8.78 -0.35
N GLY A 70 -49.16 -9.58 0.45
CA GLY A 70 -50.52 -10.01 0.13
C GLY A 70 -50.81 -11.51 0.28
N THR A 71 -51.62 -11.81 1.30
CA THR A 71 -52.83 -12.66 1.22
C THR A 71 -52.78 -14.08 1.81
N GLN A 72 -53.40 -14.17 3.00
CA GLN A 72 -54.34 -15.18 3.54
C GLN A 72 -53.90 -16.64 3.74
N THR A 73 -53.94 -17.03 5.02
CA THR A 73 -54.09 -18.38 5.56
C THR A 73 -55.40 -19.05 5.11
N PRO A 74 -55.43 -20.38 4.93
CA PRO A 74 -56.49 -21.18 5.53
C PRO A 74 -56.00 -22.38 6.34
N ILE A 75 -56.81 -22.72 7.34
CA ILE A 75 -56.67 -23.79 8.35
C ILE A 75 -57.32 -25.10 7.82
N ALA A 76 -56.72 -26.27 8.09
CA ALA A 76 -57.36 -27.60 8.28
C ALA A 76 -56.24 -28.66 8.44
N GLU A 77 -56.30 -29.77 9.19
CA GLU A 77 -57.08 -30.28 10.33
C GLU A 77 -56.23 -31.46 10.89
N MET A 78 -56.36 -31.77 12.17
CA MET A 78 -55.65 -32.86 12.86
C MET A 78 -56.08 -34.26 12.36
N ASN A 79 -55.16 -35.22 12.37
CA ASN A 79 -55.52 -36.56 12.85
C ASN A 79 -54.35 -37.33 13.48
N GLU A 80 -54.70 -38.09 14.50
CA GLU A 80 -53.90 -38.62 15.60
C GLU A 80 -53.84 -40.17 15.49
N LYS A 81 -52.68 -40.81 15.74
CA LYS A 81 -52.50 -41.95 16.70
C LYS A 81 -51.35 -42.94 16.41
N ASN A 82 -50.60 -43.16 17.50
CA ASN A 82 -49.98 -44.40 18.03
C ASN A 82 -48.73 -44.99 17.34
N THR A 83 -47.72 -45.58 18.02
CA THR A 83 -47.27 -45.67 19.41
C THR A 83 -45.90 -46.39 19.37
N SER A 84 -44.91 -45.86 20.10
CA SER A 84 -43.74 -46.49 20.77
C SER A 84 -42.88 -47.57 20.07
N GLN A 85 -41.57 -47.29 19.93
CA GLN A 85 -40.45 -47.85 20.73
C GLN A 85 -39.08 -47.38 20.18
N SER A 86 -38.08 -47.29 21.05
CA SER A 86 -36.70 -46.80 20.86
C SER A 86 -35.80 -47.68 21.76
N PRO A 87 -34.44 -47.67 21.70
CA PRO A 87 -33.49 -47.32 20.62
C PRO A 87 -32.51 -48.50 20.34
N ASP A 88 -31.73 -48.45 19.25
CA ASP A 88 -30.26 -48.59 19.33
C ASP A 88 -29.57 -48.53 17.95
N GLU A 89 -28.27 -48.21 18.03
CA GLU A 89 -27.37 -47.54 17.09
C GLU A 89 -27.08 -48.15 15.70
N LYS A 90 -26.88 -47.20 14.76
CA LYS A 90 -25.87 -47.16 13.68
C LYS A 90 -25.89 -48.25 12.61
N THR A 91 -26.47 -47.91 11.46
CA THR A 91 -26.07 -48.44 10.15
C THR A 91 -25.70 -47.26 9.23
N VAL A 92 -24.41 -47.12 8.93
CA VAL A 92 -23.93 -46.41 7.74
C VAL A 92 -23.76 -47.47 6.66
N SER A 93 -24.65 -47.51 5.67
CA SER A 93 -24.44 -48.32 4.45
C SER A 93 -24.91 -47.56 3.19
N GLN A 94 -23.93 -46.87 2.59
CA GLN A 94 -23.60 -46.65 1.18
C GLN A 94 -24.68 -46.39 0.09
N ALA A 95 -24.60 -45.15 -0.46
CA ALA A 95 -24.73 -44.63 -1.86
C ALA A 95 -25.98 -44.96 -2.71
N PRO A 96 -26.68 -43.95 -3.30
CA PRO A 96 -26.16 -43.17 -4.44
C PRO A 96 -26.60 -41.68 -4.56
N GLY A 97 -25.74 -40.82 -5.17
CA GLY A 97 -26.11 -39.58 -5.89
C GLY A 97 -26.58 -38.34 -5.08
N PRO A 98 -26.14 -37.11 -5.42
CA PRO A 98 -26.65 -35.90 -4.77
C PRO A 98 -28.02 -35.54 -5.36
N THR A 99 -29.08 -35.81 -4.62
CA THR A 99 -30.42 -35.28 -4.90
C THR A 99 -30.50 -33.83 -4.43
N THR A 100 -30.49 -32.94 -5.43
CA THR A 100 -31.38 -31.77 -5.54
C THR A 100 -31.44 -30.83 -4.33
N GLU A 101 -30.52 -29.86 -4.28
CA GLU A 101 -30.81 -28.53 -3.71
C GLU A 101 -31.53 -27.69 -4.79
N GLU A 102 -32.85 -27.83 -4.82
CA GLU A 102 -33.75 -26.88 -5.47
C GLU A 102 -33.69 -25.54 -4.70
N GLY A 103 -33.14 -24.49 -5.31
CA GLY A 103 -33.28 -23.13 -4.78
C GLY A 103 -32.15 -22.14 -5.07
N LEU A 104 -30.97 -22.58 -5.50
CA LEU A 104 -29.89 -21.67 -5.91
C LEU A 104 -29.53 -21.93 -7.37
N GLY A 105 -30.09 -21.12 -8.27
CA GLY A 105 -29.73 -21.12 -9.67
C GLY A 105 -28.22 -20.89 -9.83
N ILE A 106 -27.46 -21.97 -10.01
CA ILE A 106 -26.07 -21.90 -10.43
C ILE A 106 -26.09 -21.32 -11.85
N VAL A 107 -25.86 -20.01 -11.96
CA VAL A 107 -25.63 -19.38 -13.26
C VAL A 107 -24.28 -19.90 -13.77
N SER A 108 -24.33 -21.02 -14.48
CA SER A 108 -23.23 -21.55 -15.29
C SER A 108 -23.00 -20.58 -16.46
N LEU A 109 -22.21 -19.52 -16.23
CA LEU A 109 -21.72 -18.67 -17.31
C LEU A 109 -20.76 -19.52 -18.19
N PRO A 110 -20.94 -19.55 -19.52
CA PRO A 110 -20.06 -20.32 -20.39
C PRO A 110 -18.62 -19.82 -20.27
N LYS A 111 -17.67 -20.73 -20.04
CA LYS A 111 -16.24 -20.41 -20.02
C LYS A 111 -15.83 -19.83 -21.38
N LYS A 112 -15.38 -18.57 -21.41
CA LYS A 112 -14.93 -17.91 -22.65
C LYS A 112 -13.71 -18.64 -23.22
N THR A 113 -13.71 -18.85 -24.54
CA THR A 113 -12.55 -19.39 -25.26
C THR A 113 -11.39 -18.37 -25.23
N TYR A 114 -10.13 -18.80 -25.28
CA TYR A 114 -8.95 -17.91 -25.19
C TYR A 114 -9.00 -16.73 -26.19
N MET A 115 -9.43 -16.97 -27.44
CA MET A 115 -9.63 -15.90 -28.44
C MET A 115 -10.79 -14.93 -28.11
N GLN A 116 -11.80 -15.39 -27.38
CA GLN A 116 -12.88 -14.53 -26.87
C GLN A 116 -12.44 -13.74 -25.62
N LYS A 117 -11.45 -14.26 -24.87
CA LYS A 117 -10.82 -13.55 -23.75
C LYS A 117 -9.92 -12.40 -24.25
N LEU A 118 -9.21 -12.58 -25.36
CA LEU A 118 -8.36 -11.56 -26.00
C LEU A 118 -9.11 -10.43 -26.72
N LYS A 119 -10.45 -10.49 -26.81
CA LYS A 119 -11.22 -9.41 -27.44
C LYS A 119 -11.16 -8.14 -26.58
N LEU A 120 -10.56 -7.08 -27.14
CA LEU A 120 -10.38 -5.78 -26.48
C LEU A 120 -11.70 -5.12 -26.02
N PHE A 121 -12.81 -5.41 -26.71
CA PHE A 121 -14.13 -4.90 -26.37
C PHE A 121 -15.12 -6.06 -26.19
N GLN A 122 -15.64 -6.21 -24.98
CA GLN A 122 -16.66 -7.20 -24.67
C GLN A 122 -18.02 -6.52 -24.41
N PRO A 123 -19.07 -6.88 -25.16
CA PRO A 123 -20.44 -6.45 -24.86
C PRO A 123 -20.84 -6.97 -23.48
N GLY A 124 -21.16 -6.08 -22.54
CA GLY A 124 -21.65 -6.43 -21.19
C GLY A 124 -20.65 -6.26 -20.05
N ALA A 125 -19.34 -6.09 -20.30
CA ALA A 125 -18.37 -5.73 -19.25
C ALA A 125 -18.60 -4.32 -18.69
N PHE A 126 -19.20 -3.44 -19.50
CA PHE A 126 -19.52 -2.04 -19.19
C PHE A 126 -20.97 -1.81 -18.75
N SER A 127 -21.65 -2.82 -18.21
CA SER A 127 -23.07 -2.69 -17.82
C SER A 127 -23.32 -1.77 -16.61
N LYS A 128 -22.25 -1.33 -15.90
CA LYS A 128 -22.36 -0.37 -14.80
C LYS A 128 -22.30 1.06 -15.37
N LYS A 129 -23.07 1.99 -14.78
CA LYS A 129 -23.00 3.43 -15.14
C LYS A 129 -21.55 3.90 -15.09
N ASN A 130 -21.15 4.66 -16.11
CA ASN A 130 -19.79 5.14 -16.24
C ASN A 130 -19.54 6.28 -15.24
N GLU A 131 -19.13 5.92 -14.02
CA GLU A 131 -18.86 6.86 -12.92
C GLU A 131 -17.44 7.44 -12.99
N ILE A 132 -16.80 7.49 -14.16
CA ILE A 132 -15.40 7.96 -14.33
C ILE A 132 -15.18 9.34 -13.67
N PRO A 133 -16.05 10.36 -13.86
CA PRO A 133 -15.86 11.66 -13.19
C PRO A 133 -15.92 11.55 -11.66
N GLY A 134 -16.80 10.69 -11.15
CA GLY A 134 -16.91 10.41 -9.71
C GLY A 134 -15.67 9.70 -9.19
N MET A 135 -15.18 8.69 -9.90
CA MET A 135 -13.95 7.94 -9.56
C MET A 135 -12.72 8.85 -9.56
N MET A 136 -12.63 9.83 -10.45
CA MET A 136 -11.52 10.79 -10.48
C MET A 136 -11.56 11.79 -9.32
N LEU A 137 -12.74 12.26 -8.92
CA LEU A 137 -12.86 13.25 -7.84
C LEU A 137 -12.84 12.64 -6.42
N ARG A 138 -13.30 11.40 -6.25
CA ARG A 138 -13.39 10.71 -4.95
C ARG A 138 -12.06 10.71 -4.18
N PRO A 139 -10.90 10.40 -4.80
CA PRO A 139 -9.62 10.44 -4.10
C PRO A 139 -9.28 11.82 -3.52
N LEU A 140 -9.60 12.90 -4.23
CA LEU A 140 -9.39 14.28 -3.79
C LEU A 140 -10.34 14.65 -2.64
N LEU A 141 -11.60 14.21 -2.75
CA LEU A 141 -12.58 14.39 -1.67
C LEU A 141 -12.14 13.65 -0.41
N TYR A 142 -11.65 12.40 -0.52
CA TYR A 142 -11.12 11.66 0.63
C TYR A 142 -9.89 12.33 1.24
N ALA A 143 -9.03 12.95 0.43
CA ALA A 143 -7.88 13.72 0.93
C ALA A 143 -8.32 14.89 1.83
N VAL A 144 -9.38 15.61 1.46
CA VAL A 144 -9.86 16.76 2.24
C VAL A 144 -10.75 16.34 3.41
N GLN A 145 -11.58 15.31 3.21
CA GLN A 145 -12.61 14.95 4.18
C GLN A 145 -12.12 14.01 5.26
N LEU A 146 -11.14 13.15 4.97
CA LEU A 146 -10.60 12.16 5.91
C LEU A 146 -9.19 12.56 6.32
N ALA A 147 -9.08 13.33 7.40
CA ALA A 147 -7.80 13.83 7.91
C ALA A 147 -6.75 12.72 8.16
N VAL A 148 -7.20 11.52 8.53
CA VAL A 148 -6.34 10.35 8.73
C VAL A 148 -5.77 9.80 7.41
N VAL A 149 -6.54 9.84 6.32
CA VAL A 149 -6.06 9.47 4.98
C VAL A 149 -5.05 10.50 4.49
N ALA A 150 -5.37 11.80 4.65
CA ALA A 150 -4.47 12.90 4.31
C ALA A 150 -3.12 12.77 5.01
N TYR A 151 -3.15 12.51 6.31
CA TYR A 151 -1.94 12.28 7.11
C TYR A 151 -1.17 11.04 6.68
N SER A 152 -1.85 9.94 6.37
CA SER A 152 -1.19 8.73 5.86
C SER A 152 -0.48 9.01 4.52
N GLY A 153 -1.12 9.78 3.64
CA GLY A 153 -0.52 10.29 2.39
C GLY A 153 0.69 11.18 2.62
N PHE A 154 0.57 12.15 3.53
CA PHE A 154 1.64 13.06 3.90
C PHE A 154 2.83 12.33 4.54
N SER A 155 2.58 11.43 5.49
CA SER A 155 3.62 10.65 6.16
C SER A 155 4.36 9.74 5.19
N TYR A 156 3.65 9.05 4.30
CA TYR A 156 4.27 8.31 3.21
C TYR A 156 5.10 9.26 2.33
N GLY A 157 4.47 10.30 1.78
CA GLY A 157 5.07 11.25 0.86
C GLY A 157 6.36 11.84 1.38
N SER A 158 6.39 12.34 2.60
CA SER A 158 7.59 12.94 3.18
C SER A 158 8.72 11.94 3.45
N ASN A 159 8.42 10.67 3.77
CA ASN A 159 9.47 9.65 3.85
C ASN A 159 10.06 9.35 2.46
N LEU A 160 9.21 9.35 1.44
CA LEU A 160 9.62 9.19 0.04
C LEU A 160 10.44 10.40 -0.47
N VAL A 161 10.18 11.60 0.03
CA VAL A 161 10.99 12.80 -0.26
C VAL A 161 12.44 12.57 0.14
N TRP A 162 12.72 12.06 1.35
CA TRP A 162 14.09 11.79 1.79
C TRP A 162 14.77 10.69 0.97
N PHE A 163 14.01 9.69 0.54
CA PHE A 163 14.49 8.71 -0.43
C PHE A 163 14.87 9.36 -1.76
N ASN A 164 14.05 10.26 -2.31
CA ASN A 164 14.36 10.96 -3.56
C ASN A 164 15.58 11.87 -3.43
N VAL A 165 15.70 12.59 -2.31
CA VAL A 165 16.84 13.47 -2.02
C VAL A 165 18.13 12.64 -1.98
N LEU A 166 18.13 11.50 -1.30
CA LEU A 166 19.27 10.58 -1.29
C LEU A 166 19.60 10.11 -2.71
N ASN A 167 18.61 9.61 -3.47
CA ASN A 167 18.86 9.09 -4.82
C ASN A 167 19.35 10.14 -5.79
N GLY A 168 18.77 11.34 -5.76
CA GLY A 168 19.17 12.43 -6.64
C GLY A 168 20.56 12.99 -6.33
N THR A 169 21.02 12.86 -5.07
CA THR A 169 22.34 13.37 -4.65
C THR A 169 23.42 12.28 -4.55
N ALA A 170 23.06 11.00 -4.51
CA ALA A 170 24.01 9.88 -4.37
C ALA A 170 25.09 9.88 -5.46
N SER A 171 24.69 10.03 -6.72
CA SER A 171 25.66 10.07 -7.82
C SER A 171 26.56 11.30 -7.75
N LEU A 172 26.03 12.45 -7.33
CA LEU A 172 26.80 13.70 -7.24
C LEU A 172 27.82 13.66 -6.10
N ILE A 173 27.43 13.14 -4.93
CA ILE A 173 28.26 13.10 -3.72
C ILE A 173 29.32 11.99 -3.83
N LEU A 174 28.94 10.78 -4.24
CA LEU A 174 29.84 9.63 -4.26
C LEU A 174 30.81 9.65 -5.45
N SER A 175 30.40 10.20 -6.59
CA SER A 175 31.30 10.35 -7.76
C SER A 175 32.20 11.59 -7.64
N GLY A 176 31.87 12.52 -6.74
CA GLY A 176 32.69 13.70 -6.43
C GLY A 176 33.88 13.37 -5.51
N ALA A 177 34.77 14.35 -5.35
CA ALA A 177 35.84 14.27 -4.35
C ALA A 177 35.25 14.20 -2.93
N PRO A 178 35.75 13.31 -2.04
CA PRO A 178 36.99 12.53 -2.11
C PRO A 178 36.81 11.07 -2.60
N CYS A 179 35.57 10.59 -2.77
CA CYS A 179 35.31 9.17 -3.03
C CYS A 179 35.64 8.79 -4.49
N ASN A 180 35.37 9.66 -5.45
CA ASN A 180 35.62 9.45 -6.88
C ASN A 180 35.13 8.08 -7.39
N PHE A 181 33.95 7.64 -6.93
CA PHE A 181 33.39 6.34 -7.32
C PHE A 181 32.99 6.33 -8.79
N SER A 182 33.31 5.24 -9.49
CA SER A 182 32.74 4.94 -10.80
C SER A 182 31.22 4.68 -10.69
N SER A 183 30.49 4.75 -11.81
CA SER A 183 29.04 4.47 -11.82
C SER A 183 28.69 3.09 -11.27
N SER A 184 29.55 2.09 -11.46
CA SER A 184 29.40 0.75 -10.89
C SER A 184 29.58 0.74 -9.37
N MET A 185 30.55 1.49 -8.83
CA MET A 185 30.76 1.63 -7.39
C MET A 185 29.64 2.39 -6.70
N VAL A 186 29.10 3.44 -7.34
CA VAL A 186 27.88 4.13 -6.88
C VAL A 186 26.71 3.16 -6.87
N GLY A 187 26.51 2.36 -7.93
CA GLY A 187 25.48 1.31 -7.96
C GLY A 187 25.67 0.28 -6.83
N LEU A 188 26.90 -0.17 -6.57
CA LEU A 188 27.19 -1.14 -5.52
C LEU A 188 26.90 -0.62 -4.11
N SER A 189 27.05 0.69 -3.87
CA SER A 189 26.68 1.31 -2.59
C SER A 189 25.21 1.08 -2.20
N TYR A 190 24.32 0.83 -3.17
CA TYR A 190 22.91 0.54 -2.93
C TYR A 190 22.62 -0.82 -2.30
N VAL A 191 23.62 -1.70 -2.20
CA VAL A 191 23.54 -2.91 -1.36
C VAL A 191 23.27 -2.55 0.10
N SER A 192 23.82 -1.43 0.57
CA SER A 192 23.61 -0.96 1.95
C SER A 192 22.15 -0.57 2.23
N PRO A 193 21.48 0.26 1.40
CA PRO A 193 20.04 0.44 1.43
C PRO A 193 19.21 -0.84 1.44
N LEU A 194 19.57 -1.87 0.66
CA LEU A 194 18.83 -3.13 0.67
C LEU A 194 18.83 -3.77 2.07
N ILE A 195 19.97 -3.78 2.75
CA ILE A 195 20.07 -4.24 4.14
C ILE A 195 19.15 -3.39 5.03
N GLY A 196 19.15 -2.07 4.84
CA GLY A 196 18.23 -1.15 5.52
C GLY A 196 16.75 -1.50 5.31
N VAL A 197 16.35 -1.85 4.09
CA VAL A 197 14.98 -2.31 3.79
C VAL A 197 14.65 -3.61 4.51
N PHE A 198 15.55 -4.60 4.50
CA PHE A 198 15.33 -5.86 5.22
C PHE A 198 15.13 -5.63 6.73
N LEU A 199 15.98 -4.79 7.33
CA LEU A 199 15.87 -4.41 8.74
C LEU A 199 14.58 -3.64 9.02
N GLY A 200 14.24 -2.67 8.17
CA GLY A 200 13.01 -1.90 8.26
C GLY A 200 11.76 -2.79 8.17
N ALA A 201 11.73 -3.72 7.22
CA ALA A 201 10.62 -4.67 7.06
C ALA A 201 10.52 -5.67 8.23
N ALA A 202 11.65 -6.11 8.80
CA ALA A 202 11.65 -6.93 10.00
C ALA A 202 11.12 -6.15 11.22
N TYR A 203 11.50 -4.86 11.34
CA TYR A 203 11.06 -3.97 12.40
C TYR A 203 9.56 -3.67 12.32
N THR A 204 9.03 -3.25 11.17
CA THR A 204 7.60 -2.96 11.03
C THR A 204 6.72 -4.20 10.97
N GLY A 205 7.27 -5.32 10.48
CA GLY A 205 6.57 -6.58 10.36
C GLY A 205 6.52 -7.35 11.68
N LYS A 206 7.57 -8.14 11.94
CA LYS A 206 7.60 -9.05 13.09
C LYS A 206 7.56 -8.31 14.42
N PHE A 207 8.44 -7.32 14.59
CA PHE A 207 8.52 -6.56 15.83
C PHE A 207 7.31 -5.64 15.99
N GLY A 208 6.87 -4.98 14.92
CA GLY A 208 5.70 -4.11 14.92
C GLY A 208 4.43 -4.83 15.34
N ASP A 209 4.11 -5.95 14.71
CA ASP A 209 2.90 -6.72 15.06
C ASP A 209 2.97 -7.26 16.51
N TRP A 210 4.12 -7.77 16.94
CA TRP A 210 4.33 -8.18 18.33
C TRP A 210 4.12 -7.02 19.32
N PHE A 211 4.70 -5.86 19.03
CA PHE A 211 4.61 -4.66 19.88
C PHE A 211 3.16 -4.21 20.03
N ILE A 212 2.39 -4.17 18.94
CA ILE A 212 1.00 -3.72 18.96
C ILE A 212 0.11 -4.71 19.73
N VAL A 213 0.29 -6.02 19.51
CA VAL A 213 -0.49 -7.05 20.23
C VAL A 213 -0.18 -7.02 21.73
N ASN A 214 1.09 -6.90 22.10
CA ASN A 214 1.50 -6.80 23.49
C ASN A 214 0.94 -5.52 24.15
N PHE A 215 0.97 -4.38 23.45
CA PHE A 215 0.41 -3.13 23.93
C PHE A 215 -1.12 -3.19 24.08
N ALA A 216 -1.81 -3.84 23.15
CA ALA A 216 -3.25 -4.06 23.21
C ALA A 216 -3.65 -4.97 24.39
N ARG A 217 -2.89 -6.05 24.64
CA ARG A 217 -3.12 -6.94 25.81
C ARG A 217 -3.03 -6.17 27.13
N ARG A 218 -2.09 -5.23 27.25
CA ARG A 218 -1.93 -4.38 28.44
C ARG A 218 -3.06 -3.36 28.63
N LYS A 219 -3.81 -3.04 27.56
CA LYS A 219 -4.94 -2.08 27.58
C LYS A 219 -6.30 -2.77 27.43
N GLY A 220 -6.47 -3.93 28.06
CA GLY A 220 -7.76 -4.63 28.11
C GLY A 220 -8.18 -5.24 26.76
N GLY A 221 -7.24 -5.50 25.85
CA GLY A 221 -7.51 -6.17 24.57
C GLY A 221 -8.01 -5.27 23.44
N ILE A 222 -8.19 -3.96 23.66
CA ILE A 222 -8.69 -3.05 22.64
C ILE A 222 -7.54 -2.61 21.72
N MET A 223 -7.58 -3.03 20.45
CA MET A 223 -6.63 -2.62 19.42
C MET A 223 -7.11 -1.32 18.77
N VAL A 224 -6.32 -0.26 18.93
CA VAL A 224 -6.57 1.05 18.31
C VAL A 224 -5.50 1.29 17.24
N SER A 225 -5.91 1.74 16.05
CA SER A 225 -5.02 1.89 14.88
C SER A 225 -3.81 2.79 15.15
N GLU A 226 -3.98 3.77 16.04
CA GLU A 226 -2.98 4.74 16.48
C GLU A 226 -1.82 4.11 17.26
N HIS A 227 -1.98 2.90 17.82
CA HIS A 227 -0.88 2.19 18.50
C HIS A 227 0.27 1.89 17.53
N ARG A 228 0.00 1.74 16.23
CA ARG A 228 1.04 1.52 15.21
C ARG A 228 1.96 2.72 15.04
N LEU A 229 1.43 3.93 15.23
CA LEU A 229 2.20 5.16 15.02
C LEU A 229 3.37 5.29 15.99
N TRP A 230 3.34 4.61 17.14
CA TRP A 230 4.47 4.56 18.06
C TRP A 230 5.75 3.96 17.46
N LEU A 231 5.63 3.16 16.39
CA LEU A 231 6.79 2.64 15.66
C LEU A 231 7.56 3.75 14.91
N PHE A 232 6.97 4.93 14.70
CA PHE A 232 7.70 6.11 14.19
C PHE A 232 8.65 6.74 15.21
N SER A 233 8.59 6.33 16.49
CA SER A 233 9.50 6.84 17.53
C SER A 233 10.97 6.59 17.19
N ALA A 234 11.30 5.44 16.59
CA ALA A 234 12.66 5.14 16.12
C ALA A 234 13.09 6.11 14.99
N SER A 235 12.17 6.45 14.09
CA SER A 235 12.42 7.38 12.99
C SER A 235 12.69 8.82 13.46
N LEU A 236 12.28 9.19 14.68
CA LEU A 236 12.47 10.53 15.25
C LEU A 236 13.95 10.89 15.38
N VAL A 237 14.79 9.90 15.70
CA VAL A 237 16.24 10.08 15.82
C VAL A 237 16.93 9.73 14.51
N LEU A 238 16.50 8.64 13.85
CA LEU A 238 17.19 8.11 12.68
C LEU A 238 17.09 9.02 11.45
N ILE A 239 15.96 9.71 11.23
CA ILE A 239 15.80 10.63 10.08
C ILE A 239 16.73 11.85 10.17
N PRO A 240 16.68 12.67 11.24
CA PRO A 240 17.58 13.82 11.34
C PRO A 240 19.04 13.37 11.42
N PHE A 241 19.35 12.26 12.10
CA PHE A 241 20.70 11.70 12.12
C PHE A 241 21.20 11.35 10.71
N GLY A 242 20.38 10.64 9.92
CA GLY A 242 20.72 10.26 8.56
C GLY A 242 20.90 11.47 7.65
N LEU A 243 20.00 12.45 7.70
CA LEU A 243 20.08 13.65 6.85
C LEU A 243 21.28 14.53 7.21
N LEU A 244 21.56 14.73 8.50
CA LEU A 244 22.73 15.49 8.94
C LEU A 244 24.02 14.79 8.53
N LEU A 245 24.14 13.49 8.79
CA LEU A 245 25.37 12.76 8.48
C LEU A 245 25.59 12.64 6.96
N TRP A 246 24.53 12.57 6.15
CA TRP A 246 24.65 12.62 4.69
C TRP A 246 25.20 13.96 4.20
N GLY A 247 24.63 15.08 4.65
CA GLY A 247 25.02 16.39 4.18
C GLY A 247 26.32 16.93 4.76
N ILE A 248 26.47 16.89 6.08
CA ILE A 248 27.68 17.32 6.78
C ILE A 248 28.83 16.37 6.46
N GLY A 249 28.54 15.06 6.36
CA GLY A 249 29.53 14.06 5.96
C GLY A 249 30.05 14.28 4.54
N ALA A 250 29.16 14.64 3.60
CA ALA A 250 29.57 14.99 2.24
C ALA A 250 30.44 16.27 2.21
N TYR A 251 30.07 17.29 2.99
CA TYR A 251 30.81 18.56 3.03
C TYR A 251 32.20 18.43 3.66
N HIS A 252 32.31 17.69 4.76
CA HIS A 252 33.59 17.45 5.45
C HIS A 252 34.40 16.29 4.89
N HIS A 253 33.99 15.72 3.75
CA HIS A 253 34.72 14.64 3.07
C HIS A 253 34.96 13.43 4.00
N VAL A 254 33.93 13.06 4.78
CA VAL A 254 33.98 11.91 5.70
C VAL A 254 34.22 10.63 4.91
N HIS A 255 34.88 9.66 5.55
CA HIS A 255 35.16 8.34 4.97
C HIS A 255 33.90 7.74 4.32
N TRP A 256 34.06 7.20 3.10
CA TRP A 256 32.97 6.66 2.26
C TRP A 256 32.02 5.72 3.01
N PHE A 257 32.56 4.93 3.95
CA PHE A 257 31.79 4.02 4.79
C PHE A 257 30.68 4.73 5.58
N GLY A 258 30.94 5.94 6.10
CA GLY A 258 29.94 6.73 6.81
C GLY A 258 28.77 7.12 5.93
N LEU A 259 29.04 7.48 4.67
CA LEU A 259 28.00 7.78 3.68
C LEU A 259 27.17 6.53 3.35
N VAL A 260 27.83 5.40 3.08
CA VAL A 260 27.15 4.13 2.79
C VAL A 260 26.31 3.66 3.98
N PHE A 261 26.79 3.82 5.21
CA PHE A 261 26.04 3.50 6.43
C PHE A 261 24.78 4.36 6.57
N VAL A 262 24.88 5.65 6.27
CA VAL A 262 23.72 6.55 6.25
C VAL A 262 22.70 6.15 5.20
N MET A 263 23.13 5.68 4.03
CA MET A 263 22.21 5.17 3.01
C MET A 263 21.37 3.99 3.53
N CYS A 264 21.94 3.11 4.36
CA CYS A 264 21.19 2.07 5.05
C CYS A 264 20.14 2.65 6.01
N ILE A 265 20.53 3.65 6.82
CA ILE A 265 19.61 4.28 7.79
C ILE A 265 18.44 4.96 7.10
N ILE A 266 18.70 5.73 6.03
CA ILE A 266 17.63 6.42 5.27
C ILE A 266 16.72 5.39 4.58
N ALA A 267 17.27 4.28 4.06
CA ALA A 267 16.45 3.21 3.50
C ALA A 267 15.57 2.50 4.54
N LEU A 268 16.10 2.29 5.74
CA LEU A 268 15.38 1.74 6.87
C LEU A 268 14.22 2.66 7.27
N THR A 269 14.47 3.97 7.46
CA THR A 269 13.42 4.92 7.85
C THR A 269 12.35 5.09 6.76
N ASN A 270 12.75 5.11 5.49
CA ASN A 270 11.82 5.11 4.36
C ASN A 270 10.91 3.88 4.37
N THR A 271 11.48 2.70 4.63
CA THR A 271 10.71 1.44 4.72
C THR A 271 9.72 1.47 5.89
N ILE A 272 10.14 2.01 7.04
CA ILE A 272 9.25 2.21 8.19
C ILE A 272 8.08 3.12 7.82
N GLY A 273 8.38 4.30 7.26
CA GLY A 273 7.35 5.29 6.93
C GLY A 273 6.35 4.81 5.89
N LEU A 274 6.82 4.10 4.87
CA LEU A 274 6.01 3.50 3.82
C LEU A 274 5.04 2.45 4.38
N GLN A 275 5.54 1.49 5.17
CA GLN A 275 4.71 0.39 5.66
C GLN A 275 3.73 0.83 6.75
N LEU A 276 4.16 1.68 7.68
CA LEU A 276 3.31 2.16 8.76
C LEU A 276 2.18 3.06 8.25
N SER A 277 2.46 3.93 7.29
CA SER A 277 1.45 4.85 6.74
C SER A 277 0.33 4.09 6.02
N VAL A 278 0.70 3.10 5.20
CA VAL A 278 -0.29 2.24 4.51
C VAL A 278 -1.08 1.41 5.51
N SER A 279 -0.40 0.79 6.49
CA SER A 279 -1.07 -0.04 7.50
C SER A 279 -2.02 0.79 8.37
N TYR A 280 -1.63 2.02 8.74
CA TYR A 280 -2.48 2.93 9.51
C TYR A 280 -3.72 3.37 8.73
N CYS A 281 -3.58 3.66 7.43
CA CYS A 281 -4.69 3.99 6.55
C CYS A 281 -5.70 2.83 6.46
N ILE A 282 -5.22 1.62 6.18
CA ILE A 282 -6.05 0.41 6.07
C ILE A 282 -6.73 0.09 7.39
N ASP A 283 -6.01 0.15 8.51
CA ASP A 283 -6.59 -0.12 9.84
C ASP A 283 -7.58 0.96 10.30
N SER A 284 -7.56 2.16 9.71
CA SER A 284 -8.50 3.22 10.04
C SER A 284 -9.80 3.12 9.24
N TYR A 285 -9.72 2.68 7.98
CA TYR A 285 -10.81 2.68 7.00
C TYR A 285 -10.84 1.40 6.16
N ARG A 286 -11.11 0.25 6.81
CA ARG A 286 -11.00 -1.09 6.19
C ARG A 286 -11.93 -1.29 4.97
N ASP A 287 -13.18 -0.84 5.05
CA ASP A 287 -14.16 -1.02 3.96
C ASP A 287 -13.86 -0.10 2.76
N LEU A 288 -13.03 0.92 2.99
CA LEU A 288 -12.61 1.94 2.03
C LEU A 288 -11.12 1.80 1.67
N ALA A 289 -10.48 0.68 2.03
CA ALA A 289 -9.02 0.53 1.93
C ALA A 289 -8.51 0.72 0.49
N GLY A 290 -9.20 0.15 -0.51
CA GLY A 290 -8.81 0.29 -1.92
C GLY A 290 -8.76 1.75 -2.37
N GLU A 291 -9.87 2.47 -2.18
CA GLU A 291 -10.01 3.88 -2.56
C GLU A 291 -9.10 4.82 -1.76
N THR A 292 -8.96 4.59 -0.45
CA THR A 292 -8.14 5.45 0.40
C THR A 292 -6.64 5.27 0.13
N ILE A 293 -6.21 4.07 -0.27
CA ILE A 293 -4.83 3.84 -0.75
C ILE A 293 -4.57 4.63 -2.03
N ILE A 294 -5.53 4.73 -2.96
CA ILE A 294 -5.38 5.56 -4.17
C ILE A 294 -5.11 7.02 -3.78
N THR A 295 -5.86 7.56 -2.82
CA THR A 295 -5.61 8.91 -2.28
C THR A 295 -4.21 9.05 -1.69
N VAL A 296 -3.78 8.09 -0.87
CA VAL A 296 -2.42 8.08 -0.27
C VAL A 296 -1.34 8.09 -1.36
N ILE A 297 -1.53 7.31 -2.43
CA ILE A 297 -0.62 7.25 -3.57
C ILE A 297 -0.61 8.56 -4.36
N LEU A 298 -1.77 9.20 -4.54
CA LEU A 298 -1.83 10.50 -5.22
C LEU A 298 -1.05 11.56 -4.43
N ILE A 299 -1.28 11.67 -3.11
CA ILE A 299 -0.57 12.63 -2.25
C ILE A 299 0.94 12.39 -2.30
N ARG A 300 1.38 11.14 -2.08
CA ARG A 300 2.82 10.84 -2.06
C ARG A 300 3.49 11.15 -3.39
N ASN A 301 2.83 10.87 -4.52
CA ASN A 301 3.40 11.05 -5.85
C ASN A 301 3.52 12.55 -6.18
N THR A 302 2.53 13.35 -5.79
CA THR A 302 2.59 14.82 -5.93
C THR A 302 3.73 15.41 -5.11
N MET A 303 3.92 14.98 -3.85
CA MET A 303 5.05 15.42 -3.03
C MET A 303 6.41 14.99 -3.62
N SER A 304 6.49 13.74 -4.10
CA SER A 304 7.66 13.18 -4.78
C SER A 304 8.04 13.98 -6.03
N PHE A 305 7.05 14.37 -6.83
CA PHE A 305 7.23 15.23 -8.01
C PHE A 305 7.72 16.63 -7.62
N ALA A 306 7.10 17.25 -6.61
CA ALA A 306 7.47 18.59 -6.17
C ALA A 306 8.93 18.67 -5.69
N ILE A 307 9.39 17.70 -4.90
CA ILE A 307 10.80 17.67 -4.49
C ILE A 307 11.72 17.37 -5.67
N GLY A 308 11.32 16.52 -6.63
CA GLY A 308 12.13 16.22 -7.81
C GLY A 308 12.48 17.48 -8.62
N TYR A 309 11.53 18.40 -8.75
CA TYR A 309 11.77 19.70 -9.40
C TYR A 309 12.60 20.66 -8.53
N GLY A 310 12.38 20.64 -7.21
CA GLY A 310 13.06 21.53 -6.27
C GLY A 310 14.45 21.08 -5.80
N LEU A 311 14.82 19.81 -5.98
CA LEU A 311 16.03 19.23 -5.38
C LEU A 311 17.31 19.88 -5.90
N THR A 312 17.47 19.92 -7.23
CA THR A 312 18.67 20.50 -7.86
C THR A 312 18.87 21.96 -7.46
N PRO A 313 17.90 22.89 -7.67
CA PRO A 313 18.09 24.29 -7.28
C PRO A 313 18.29 24.46 -5.77
N TRP A 314 17.69 23.60 -4.94
CA TRP A 314 17.89 23.65 -3.49
C TRP A 314 19.34 23.36 -3.08
N VAL A 315 19.90 22.27 -3.61
CA VAL A 315 21.28 21.86 -3.29
C VAL A 315 22.31 22.81 -3.93
N THR A 316 22.08 23.28 -5.16
CA THR A 316 23.01 24.19 -5.83
C THR A 316 23.06 25.58 -5.20
N ASN A 317 21.92 26.10 -4.71
CA ASN A 317 21.86 27.46 -4.16
C ASN A 317 22.26 27.53 -2.68
N MET A 318 21.88 26.54 -1.87
CA MET A 318 22.20 26.53 -0.43
C MET A 318 23.53 25.84 -0.10
N GLY A 319 24.05 25.03 -1.03
CA GLY A 319 25.15 24.10 -0.78
C GLY A 319 24.71 22.89 0.05
N TYR A 320 25.50 21.81 -0.02
CA TYR A 320 25.17 20.53 0.62
C TYR A 320 24.92 20.68 2.14
N GLN A 321 25.80 21.38 2.86
CA GLN A 321 25.70 21.48 4.32
C GLN A 321 24.38 22.14 4.77
N ASN A 322 24.09 23.35 4.28
CA ASN A 322 22.90 24.08 4.70
C ASN A 322 21.60 23.44 4.18
N ALA A 323 21.62 22.88 2.96
CA ALA A 323 20.48 22.13 2.42
C ALA A 323 20.13 20.94 3.33
N PHE A 324 21.10 20.14 3.74
CA PHE A 324 20.83 18.96 4.57
C PHE A 324 20.58 19.27 6.05
N ILE A 325 21.11 20.39 6.59
CA ILE A 325 20.71 20.87 7.92
C ILE A 325 19.22 21.25 7.91
N THR A 326 18.77 22.02 6.90
CA THR A 326 17.34 22.36 6.77
C THR A 326 16.49 21.11 6.52
N ALA A 327 16.98 20.16 5.72
CA ALA A 327 16.36 18.85 5.54
C ALA A 327 16.17 18.11 6.86
N ALA A 328 17.18 18.10 7.74
CA ALA A 328 17.12 17.40 9.01
C ALA A 328 16.07 17.99 9.96
N PHE A 329 15.99 19.32 10.05
CA PHE A 329 14.94 19.97 10.84
C PHE A 329 13.55 19.77 10.24
N ALA A 330 13.42 19.83 8.92
CA ALA A 330 12.16 19.51 8.23
C ALA A 330 11.77 18.03 8.44
N GLY A 331 12.72 17.11 8.41
CA GLY A 331 12.55 15.69 8.69
C GLY A 331 12.15 15.43 10.14
N LEU A 332 12.73 16.16 11.09
CA LEU A 332 12.33 16.08 12.49
C LEU A 332 10.90 16.62 12.70
N ALA A 333 10.58 17.78 12.13
CA ALA A 333 9.24 18.37 12.18
C ALA A 333 8.20 17.43 11.54
N GLN A 334 8.56 16.81 10.41
CA GLN A 334 7.78 15.78 9.75
C GLN A 334 7.47 14.63 10.70
N VAL A 335 8.47 14.03 11.34
CA VAL A 335 8.23 12.87 12.21
C VAL A 335 7.40 13.28 13.43
N LEU A 336 7.65 14.45 14.03
CA LEU A 336 6.87 14.93 15.18
C LEU A 336 5.35 14.99 14.92
N THR A 337 4.91 15.09 13.66
CA THR A 337 3.48 15.02 13.32
C THR A 337 2.81 13.71 13.75
N PHE A 338 3.55 12.60 13.91
CA PHE A 338 2.96 11.36 14.43
C PHE A 338 2.45 11.52 15.85
N MET A 339 3.13 12.30 16.70
CA MET A 339 2.70 12.50 18.09
C MET A 339 1.36 13.24 18.16
N PHE A 340 1.15 14.20 17.26
CA PHE A 340 -0.12 14.89 17.12
C PHE A 340 -1.25 13.90 16.74
N PHE A 341 -1.01 13.01 15.77
CA PHE A 341 -1.99 12.00 15.38
C PHE A 341 -2.18 10.88 16.41
N VAL A 342 -1.18 10.54 17.22
CA VAL A 342 -1.35 9.63 18.35
C VAL A 342 -2.31 10.21 19.39
N LYS A 343 -2.24 11.53 19.65
CA LYS A 343 -3.09 12.19 20.64
C LYS A 343 -4.50 12.48 20.11
N TYR A 344 -4.62 13.00 18.88
CA TYR A 344 -5.88 13.50 18.33
C TYR A 344 -6.50 12.63 17.23
N GLY A 345 -5.78 11.61 16.73
CA GLY A 345 -6.22 10.73 15.64
C GLY A 345 -7.59 10.11 15.88
N LYS A 346 -7.82 9.61 17.10
CA LYS A 346 -9.11 9.05 17.51
C LYS A 346 -10.25 10.07 17.36
N GLY A 347 -10.02 11.32 17.74
CA GLY A 347 -11.00 12.40 17.61
C GLY A 347 -11.35 12.69 16.14
N PHE A 348 -10.33 12.73 15.27
CA PHE A 348 -10.55 12.90 13.83
C PHE A 348 -11.34 11.74 13.22
N ARG A 349 -11.07 10.50 13.65
CA ARG A 349 -11.81 9.32 13.20
C ARG A 349 -13.28 9.38 13.60
N VAL A 350 -13.57 9.66 14.86
CA VAL A 350 -14.95 9.80 15.37
C VAL A 350 -15.71 10.89 14.63
N LYS A 351 -15.07 12.04 14.34
CA LYS A 351 -15.67 13.13 13.54
C LYS A 351 -15.87 12.75 12.06
N SER A 352 -15.14 11.76 11.56
CA SER A 352 -15.26 11.29 10.17
C SER A 352 -16.24 10.13 9.99
N THR A 353 -16.78 9.55 11.07
CA THR A 353 -17.63 8.34 11.03
C THR A 353 -18.84 8.48 10.12
N GLU A 354 -19.57 9.60 10.18
CA GLU A 354 -20.77 9.80 9.35
C GLU A 354 -20.42 9.81 7.85
N ARG A 355 -19.33 10.50 7.49
CA ARG A 355 -18.82 10.56 6.11
C ARG A 355 -18.30 9.21 5.66
N TYR A 356 -17.58 8.50 6.52
CA TYR A 356 -17.12 7.14 6.29
C TYR A 356 -18.30 6.20 5.96
N LEU A 357 -19.35 6.22 6.77
CA LEU A 357 -20.53 5.38 6.56
C LEU A 357 -21.28 5.72 5.27
N ARG A 358 -21.34 7.01 4.89
CA ARG A 358 -21.91 7.42 3.60
C ARG A 358 -21.10 6.81 2.45
N PHE A 359 -19.78 6.98 2.45
CA PHE A 359 -18.93 6.46 1.39
C PHE A 359 -18.89 4.93 1.32
N ALA A 360 -18.89 4.25 2.46
CA ALA A 360 -18.95 2.80 2.52
C ALA A 360 -20.25 2.24 1.91
N LYS A 361 -21.36 2.98 1.96
CA LYS A 361 -22.63 2.60 1.32
C LYS A 361 -22.66 2.89 -0.18
N GLU A 362 -21.99 3.96 -0.63
CA GLU A 362 -21.95 4.38 -2.04
C GLU A 362 -21.07 3.45 -2.90
N ILE A 363 -20.02 2.87 -2.33
CA ILE A 363 -19.02 2.08 -3.08
C ILE A 363 -19.56 0.76 -3.66
N PRO A 364 -20.34 -0.06 -2.91
CA PRO A 364 -20.99 -1.24 -3.47
C PRO A 364 -21.94 -0.88 -4.61
N GLY A 365 -22.66 0.25 -4.50
CA GLY A 365 -23.56 0.76 -5.53
C GLY A 365 -22.83 1.25 -6.79
N ALA A 366 -21.63 1.80 -6.63
CA ALA A 366 -20.74 2.16 -7.73
C ALA A 366 -19.99 0.95 -8.32
N GLY A 367 -20.09 -0.22 -7.68
CA GLY A 367 -19.51 -1.47 -8.14
C GLY A 367 -17.98 -1.53 -8.08
N LEU A 368 -17.38 -0.78 -7.16
CA LEU A 368 -15.93 -0.67 -6.94
C LEU A 368 -15.41 -1.63 -5.86
N THR A 369 -16.30 -2.31 -5.14
CA THR A 369 -15.98 -3.42 -4.25
C THR A 369 -16.40 -4.74 -4.88
N HIS A 370 -15.51 -5.74 -4.80
CA HIS A 370 -15.76 -7.13 -5.19
C HIS A 370 -16.11 -7.98 -3.97
#